data_AF-A0A962PQY0-F1
#
_entry.id   AF-A0A962PQY0-F1
#
_cell.length_a   1.000
_cell.length_b   1.000
_cell.length_c   1.000
_cell.angle_alpha   90.00
_cell.angle_beta   90.00
_cell.angle_gamma   90.00
#
_symmetry.space_group_name_H-M   'P 1'
#
loop_
_entity.id
_entity.type
_entity.pdbx_description
1 polymer ?
#
loop_
_entity_poly.entity_id
_entity_poly.type
_entity_poly.pdbx_seq_one_letter_code
_entity_poly.pdbx_strand_id
1 'polypeptide(L)'
;MKNGLRGWFGIHTAEDDLVDLIQVASTDETIRTQLIAILSQDDFTRQSMINTWLAELRLESAPAALIRALADLIDNDKARTALALLTRQKG
;
A
#
# COMPACT_ATOMS: atom_id res chain seq x y z
N MET A 1 -35.31 10.08 6.78
CA MET A 1 -34.65 8.91 7.42
C MET A 1 -34.38 7.87 6.34
N LYS A 2 -33.12 7.75 5.88
CA LYS A 2 -32.67 6.67 5.01
C LYS A 2 -31.35 6.17 5.59
N ASN A 3 -31.44 5.08 6.34
CA ASN A 3 -30.30 4.40 6.94
C ASN A 3 -29.52 3.69 5.84
N GLY A 4 -28.36 4.23 5.46
CA GLY A 4 -27.36 3.52 4.68
C GLY A 4 -26.38 2.85 5.63
N LEU A 5 -26.74 1.67 6.12
CA LEU A 5 -25.83 0.76 6.83
C LEU A 5 -24.81 0.23 5.81
N ARG A 6 -23.73 0.98 5.58
CA ARG A 6 -22.51 0.48 4.93
C ARG A 6 -21.39 0.64 5.94
N GLY A 7 -20.93 -0.48 6.50
CA GLY A 7 -19.65 -0.49 7.22
C GLY A 7 -19.53 -1.34 8.49
N TRP A 8 -20.46 -2.25 8.81
CA TRP A 8 -20.31 -3.07 10.04
C TRP A 8 -19.80 -4.51 9.85
N PHE A 9 -19.45 -4.92 8.63
CA PHE A 9 -18.70 -6.17 8.38
C PHE A 9 -17.55 -5.87 7.43
N GLY A 10 -16.37 -5.59 8.00
CA GLY A 10 -15.16 -5.16 7.29
C GLY A 10 -14.54 -6.28 6.44
N ILE A 11 -15.11 -6.54 5.28
CA ILE A 11 -14.39 -7.17 4.18
C ILE A 11 -13.78 -6.02 3.36
N HIS A 12 -12.61 -5.54 3.78
CA HIS A 12 -11.76 -4.74 2.89
C HIS A 12 -11.20 -5.69 1.85
N THR A 13 -11.41 -5.36 0.57
CA THR A 13 -10.76 -6.10 -0.50
C THR A 13 -9.30 -5.66 -0.61
N ALA A 14 -8.48 -6.52 -1.21
CA ALA A 14 -7.10 -6.19 -1.57
C ALA A 14 -6.99 -4.88 -2.38
N GLU A 15 -7.98 -4.61 -3.25
CA GLU A 15 -8.05 -3.36 -4.02
C GLU A 15 -8.35 -2.15 -3.13
N ASP A 16 -9.25 -2.28 -2.15
CA ASP A 16 -9.54 -1.20 -1.19
C ASP A 16 -8.29 -0.87 -0.35
N ASP A 17 -7.57 -1.90 0.12
CA ASP A 17 -6.34 -1.73 0.90
C ASP A 17 -5.25 -1.01 0.08
N LEU A 18 -5.11 -1.32 -1.22
CA LEU A 18 -4.16 -0.62 -2.10
C LEU A 18 -4.58 0.84 -2.34
N VAL A 19 -5.86 1.11 -2.55
CA VAL A 19 -6.38 2.48 -2.71
C VAL A 19 -6.08 3.29 -1.47
N ASP A 20 -6.31 2.74 -0.27
CA ASP A 20 -6.01 3.40 1.00
C ASP A 20 -4.52 3.70 1.15
N LEU A 21 -3.63 2.77 0.75
CA LEU A 21 -2.18 3.00 0.74
C LEU A 21 -1.79 4.16 -0.18
N ILE A 22 -2.37 4.24 -1.37
CA ILE A 22 -2.11 5.33 -2.32
C ILE A 22 -2.66 6.66 -1.77
N GLN A 23 -3.81 6.66 -1.09
CA GLN A 23 -4.34 7.85 -0.43
C GLN A 23 -3.42 8.33 0.69
N VAL A 24 -2.91 7.43 1.54
CA VAL A 24 -1.92 7.78 2.58
C VAL A 24 -0.68 8.39 1.94
N ALA A 25 -0.13 7.75 0.90
CA ALA A 25 1.01 8.26 0.16
C ALA A 25 0.73 9.63 -0.52
N SER A 26 -0.53 9.93 -0.86
CA SER A 26 -0.87 11.26 -1.40
C SER A 26 -0.81 12.37 -0.35
N THR A 27 -0.96 12.02 0.93
CA THR A 27 -0.92 12.97 2.07
C THR A 27 0.43 13.02 2.78
N ASP A 28 1.25 11.97 2.67
CA ASP A 28 2.56 11.86 3.30
C ASP A 28 3.65 11.66 2.24
N GLU A 29 4.44 12.72 2.00
CA GLU A 29 5.50 12.72 1.00
C GLU A 29 6.65 11.77 1.35
N THR A 30 6.87 11.48 2.63
CA THR A 30 7.91 10.54 3.08
C THR A 30 7.52 9.13 2.69
N ILE A 31 6.29 8.72 3.01
CA ILE A 31 5.73 7.41 2.64
C ILE A 31 5.73 7.26 1.13
N ARG A 32 5.32 8.28 0.39
CA ARG A 32 5.34 8.28 -1.08
C ARG A 32 6.74 8.08 -1.65
N THR A 33 7.72 8.83 -1.16
CA THR A 33 9.09 8.76 -1.65
C THR A 33 9.70 7.38 -1.37
N GLN A 34 9.44 6.84 -0.17
CA GLN A 34 9.87 5.49 0.20
C GLN A 34 9.22 4.42 -0.68
N LEU A 35 7.91 4.49 -0.91
CA LEU A 35 7.19 3.57 -1.80
C LEU A 35 7.74 3.63 -3.23
N ILE A 36 7.94 4.83 -3.79
CA ILE A 36 8.51 4.97 -5.14
C ILE A 36 9.92 4.36 -5.21
N ALA A 37 10.76 4.61 -4.20
CA ALA A 37 12.12 4.09 -4.16
C ALA A 37 12.15 2.56 -4.11
N ILE A 38 11.27 1.94 -3.32
CA ILE A 38 11.12 0.48 -3.21
C ILE A 38 10.56 -0.11 -4.51
N LEU A 39 9.47 0.47 -5.03
CA LEU A 39 8.76 -0.07 -6.20
C LEU A 39 9.55 0.08 -7.50
N SER A 40 10.54 0.99 -7.54
CA SER A 40 11.44 1.17 -8.68
C SER A 40 12.60 0.16 -8.73
N GLN A 41 12.76 -0.69 -7.71
CA GLN A 41 13.78 -1.74 -7.70
C GLN A 41 13.39 -2.94 -8.59
N ASP A 42 14.36 -3.79 -8.91
CA ASP A 42 14.11 -5.09 -9.52
C ASP A 42 13.26 -5.99 -8.59
N ASP A 43 12.66 -7.04 -9.15
CA ASP A 43 11.71 -7.90 -8.44
C ASP A 43 12.29 -8.50 -7.15
N PHE A 44 13.54 -8.96 -7.17
CA PHE A 44 14.15 -9.58 -6.00
C PHE A 44 14.39 -8.54 -4.89
N THR A 45 15.00 -7.41 -5.26
CA THR A 45 15.30 -6.34 -4.31
C THR A 45 14.02 -5.73 -3.74
N ARG A 46 13.02 -5.47 -4.58
CA ARG A 46 11.70 -4.95 -4.14
C ARG A 46 11.05 -5.88 -3.12
N GLN A 47 10.99 -7.18 -3.41
CA GLN A 47 10.40 -8.15 -2.48
C GLN A 47 11.15 -8.20 -1.15
N SER A 48 12.48 -8.17 -1.18
CA SER A 48 13.31 -8.14 0.03
C SER A 48 13.01 -6.90 0.90
N MET A 49 12.95 -5.72 0.28
CA MET A 49 12.64 -4.47 0.97
C MET A 49 11.21 -4.45 1.54
N ILE A 50 10.22 -4.91 0.77
CA ILE A 50 8.83 -5.00 1.24
C ILE A 50 8.74 -5.97 2.42
N ASN A 51 9.36 -7.14 2.35
CA ASN A 51 9.34 -8.11 3.44
C ASN A 51 9.99 -7.57 4.71
N THR A 52 11.08 -6.81 4.58
CA THR A 52 11.76 -6.15 5.70
C THR A 52 10.83 -5.13 6.35
N TRP A 53 10.21 -4.26 5.54
CA TRP A 53 9.30 -3.25 6.03
C TRP A 53 8.04 -3.85 6.68
N LEU A 54 7.50 -4.92 6.11
CA LEU A 54 6.39 -5.67 6.72
C LEU A 54 6.74 -6.25 8.10
N ALA A 55 7.98 -6.71 8.28
CA ALA A 55 8.44 -7.22 9.57
C ALA A 55 8.50 -6.09 10.61
N GLU A 56 9.04 -4.94 10.24
CA GLU A 56 9.09 -3.74 11.09
C GLU A 56 7.67 -3.27 11.48
N LEU A 57 6.77 -3.13 10.52
CA LEU A 57 5.38 -2.71 10.76
C LEU A 57 4.62 -3.69 11.67
N ARG A 58 4.90 -4.99 11.57
CA ARG A 58 4.31 -6.00 12.47
C ARG A 58 4.83 -5.84 13.90
N LEU A 59 6.13 -5.54 14.08
CA LEU A 59 6.70 -5.27 15.40
C LEU A 59 6.10 -4.00 16.03
N GLU A 60 5.83 -2.99 15.20
CA GLU A 60 5.21 -1.72 15.62
C GLU A 60 3.69 -1.81 15.80
N SER A 61 3.08 -2.98 15.60
CA SER A 61 1.62 -3.19 15.66
C SER A 61 0.84 -2.27 14.71
N ALA A 62 1.38 -2.04 13.51
CA ALA A 62 0.74 -1.24 12.49
C ALA A 62 -0.63 -1.81 12.07
N PRO A 63 -1.54 -0.98 11.53
CA PRO A 63 -2.86 -1.43 11.10
C PRO A 63 -2.80 -2.58 10.09
N ALA A 64 -3.65 -3.59 10.27
CA ALA A 64 -3.67 -4.77 9.40
C ALA A 64 -3.93 -4.45 7.92
N ALA A 65 -4.73 -3.41 7.63
CA ALA A 65 -4.96 -2.95 6.26
C ALA A 65 -3.67 -2.47 5.57
N LEU A 66 -2.83 -1.70 6.29
CA LEU A 66 -1.53 -1.25 5.77
C LEU A 66 -0.59 -2.43 5.49
N ILE A 67 -0.54 -3.40 6.40
CA ILE A 67 0.26 -4.62 6.23
C ILE A 67 -0.21 -5.41 5.00
N ARG A 68 -1.52 -5.53 4.77
CA ARG A 68 -2.06 -6.23 3.59
C ARG A 68 -1.76 -5.47 2.29
N ALA A 69 -1.97 -4.15 2.27
CA ALA A 69 -1.67 -3.33 1.12
C ALA A 69 -0.20 -3.42 0.69
N LEU A 70 0.73 -3.40 1.65
CA LEU A 70 2.15 -3.56 1.38
C LEU A 70 2.51 -4.98 0.93
N ALA A 71 1.90 -6.01 1.53
CA ALA A 71 2.13 -7.39 1.12
C ALA A 71 1.68 -7.65 -0.33
N ASP A 72 0.63 -6.96 -0.78
CA ASP A 72 0.15 -7.03 -2.16
C ASP A 72 1.15 -6.47 -3.18
N LEU A 73 2.06 -5.59 -2.78
CA LEU A 73 3.10 -5.03 -3.65
C LEU A 73 4.27 -5.99 -3.92
N ILE A 74 4.24 -7.19 -3.34
CA ILE A 74 5.13 -8.30 -3.73
C ILE A 74 4.82 -8.74 -5.16
N ASP A 75 3.53 -8.74 -5.53
CA ASP A 75 3.06 -9.07 -6.87
C ASP A 75 3.53 -8.03 -7.89
N ASN A 76 4.09 -8.51 -9.01
CA ASN A 76 4.71 -7.67 -10.02
C ASN A 76 3.72 -6.72 -10.69
N ASP A 77 2.49 -7.17 -10.97
CA ASP A 77 1.50 -6.38 -11.69
C ASP A 77 0.88 -5.32 -10.77
N LYS A 78 0.64 -5.68 -9.50
CA LYS A 78 0.24 -4.71 -8.47
C LYS A 78 1.32 -3.66 -8.21
N ALA A 79 2.59 -4.08 -8.09
CA ALA A 79 3.72 -3.18 -7.90
C ALA A 79 3.87 -2.17 -9.04
N ARG A 80 3.76 -2.62 -10.29
CA ARG A 80 3.81 -1.75 -11.48
C ARG A 80 2.66 -0.75 -11.49
N THR A 81 1.45 -1.22 -11.17
CA THR A 81 0.25 -0.38 -11.10
C THR A 81 0.42 0.71 -10.04
N ALA A 82 0.85 0.34 -8.84
CA ALA A 82 1.10 1.28 -7.75
C ALA A 82 2.17 2.31 -8.11
N LEU A 83 3.29 1.89 -8.70
CA LEU A 83 4.36 2.80 -9.14
C LEU A 83 3.85 3.81 -10.17
N ALA A 84 3.06 3.34 -11.15
CA ALA A 84 2.46 4.22 -12.16
C ALA A 84 1.51 5.26 -11.54
N LEU A 85 0.71 4.87 -10.54
CA LEU A 85 -0.19 5.80 -9.84
C LEU A 85 0.59 6.84 -9.01
N LEU A 86 1.57 6.40 -8.22
CA LEU A 86 2.36 7.27 -7.34
C LEU A 86 3.20 8.30 -8.11
N THR A 87 3.71 7.92 -9.28
CA THR A 87 4.52 8.81 -10.14
C THR A 87 3.65 9.79 -10.92
N ARG A 88 2.44 9.40 -11.35
CA ARG A 88 1.49 10.28 -12.05
C ARG A 88 0.87 11.37 -11.18
N GLN A 89 0.79 11.17 -9.87
CA GLN A 89 0.29 12.19 -8.93
C GLN A 89 1.20 13.43 -8.79
N LYS A 90 2.36 13.47 -9.47
CA LYS A 90 3.11 14.72 -9.70
C LYS A 90 2.51 15.44 -10.92
N GLY A 91 1.36 16.09 -10.73
CA GLY A 91 0.67 16.89 -11.74
C GLY A 91 -0.18 17.96 -11.08
#